data_AF-A0A2W0CIX8-F1
#
_entry.id   AF-A0A2W0CIX8-F1
#
_cell.length_a   1.000
_cell.length_b   1.000
_cell.length_c   1.000
_cell.angle_alpha   90.00
_cell.angle_beta   90.00
_cell.angle_gamma   90.00
#
_symmetry.space_group_name_H-M   'P 1'
#
loop_
_entity.id
_entity.type
_entity.pdbx_description
1 polymer ?
#
loop_
_entity_poly.entity_id
_entity_poly.type
_entity_poly.pdbx_seq_one_letter_code
_entity_poly.pdbx_strand_id
1 'polypeptide(L)'
;MEIVDNRVAVAATVEHGDVLVTELGNYVFIAYDENSGSYGFAWIGEGLEIREWQDDLDNIAVGSKIRGTTIVSIIKNEDITITFNKERSNE
;
A
#
# COMPACT_ATOMS: atom_id res chain seq x y z
N MET A 1 -1.98 31.10 -7.23
CA MET A 1 -0.81 30.20 -7.21
C MET A 1 -1.34 28.81 -7.51
N GLU A 2 -0.85 28.20 -8.56
CA GLU A 2 -1.27 26.86 -9.00
C GLU A 2 -0.03 25.97 -8.92
N ILE A 3 -0.14 24.86 -8.19
CA ILE A 3 0.90 23.84 -8.14
C ILE A 3 0.48 22.78 -9.16
N VAL A 4 1.22 22.71 -10.27
CA VAL A 4 1.02 21.71 -11.32
C VAL A 4 2.05 20.60 -11.12
N ASP A 5 1.59 19.42 -10.70
CA ASP A 5 2.43 18.23 -10.56
C ASP A 5 2.63 17.58 -11.94
N ASN A 6 3.82 17.75 -12.50
CA ASN A 6 4.23 17.22 -13.81
C ASN A 6 4.94 15.87 -13.71
N ARG A 7 4.91 15.20 -12.54
CA ARG A 7 5.41 13.82 -12.46
C ARG A 7 4.52 12.98 -13.37
N VAL A 8 5.09 12.49 -14.47
CA VAL A 8 4.44 11.49 -15.33
C VAL A 8 3.95 10.39 -14.40
N ALA A 9 2.64 10.13 -14.40
CA ALA A 9 2.08 8.98 -13.72
C ALA A 9 2.73 7.75 -14.36
N VAL A 10 3.87 7.33 -13.82
CA VAL A 10 4.43 6.03 -14.14
C VAL A 10 3.36 5.09 -13.61
N ALA A 11 2.61 4.48 -14.52
CA ALA A 11 1.78 3.34 -14.23
C ALA A 11 2.72 2.25 -13.72
N ALA A 12 3.02 2.32 -12.43
CA ALA A 12 3.81 1.32 -11.75
C ALA A 12 2.79 0.27 -11.33
N THR A 13 2.71 -0.83 -12.08
CA THR A 13 1.91 -1.98 -11.67
C THR A 13 2.32 -2.34 -10.25
N VAL A 14 1.33 -2.33 -9.37
CA VAL A 14 1.53 -2.56 -7.95
C VAL A 14 1.52 -4.06 -7.70
N GLU A 15 2.50 -4.55 -6.95
CA GLU A 15 2.69 -5.99 -6.73
C GLU A 15 2.56 -6.37 -5.26
N HIS A 16 2.43 -7.67 -5.01
CA HIS A 16 2.53 -8.21 -3.66
C HIS A 16 3.87 -7.81 -3.02
N GLY A 17 3.79 -7.28 -1.81
CA GLY A 17 4.92 -6.83 -1.01
C GLY A 17 5.26 -5.35 -1.18
N ASP A 18 4.67 -4.67 -2.17
CA ASP A 18 4.84 -3.23 -2.35
C ASP A 18 4.19 -2.46 -1.17
N VAL A 19 4.67 -1.24 -0.97
CA VAL A 19 4.13 -0.30 0.01
C VAL A 19 3.71 0.99 -0.68
N LEU A 20 2.45 1.36 -0.48
CA LEU A 20 1.93 2.63 -0.97
C LEU A 20 2.05 3.67 0.13
N VAL A 21 2.56 4.85 -0.21
CA VAL A 21 2.59 6.01 0.67
C VAL A 21 1.45 6.94 0.27
N THR A 22 0.63 7.29 1.24
CA THR A 22 -0.54 8.15 1.04
C THR A 22 -0.22 9.62 1.31
N GLU A 23 -1.03 10.54 0.78
CA GLU A 23 -0.89 11.99 1.02
C GLU A 23 -1.04 12.38 2.50
N LEU A 24 -1.67 11.51 3.30
CA LEU A 24 -1.82 11.68 4.75
C LEU A 24 -0.61 11.17 5.55
N GLY A 25 0.42 10.64 4.88
CA GLY A 25 1.62 10.09 5.52
C GLY A 25 1.47 8.66 6.03
N ASN A 26 0.33 8.01 5.80
CA ASN A 26 0.13 6.60 6.13
C ASN A 26 0.77 5.68 5.09
N TYR A 27 1.19 4.50 5.54
CA TYR A 27 1.72 3.43 4.70
C TYR A 27 0.68 2.33 4.53
N VAL A 28 0.53 1.83 3.31
CA VAL A 28 -0.39 0.75 2.97
C VAL A 28 0.42 -0.42 2.40
N PHE A 29 0.49 -1.51 3.14
CA PHE A 29 1.20 -2.72 2.74
C PHE A 29 0.29 -3.63 1.94
N ILE A 30 0.84 -4.25 0.90
CA ILE A 30 0.07 -5.10 -0.02
C ILE A 30 0.43 -6.56 0.19
N ALA A 31 -0.50 -7.31 0.73
CA ALA A 31 -0.43 -8.76 0.84
C ALA A 31 -1.29 -9.40 -0.25
N TYR A 32 -0.84 -10.50 -0.83
CA TYR A 32 -1.67 -11.34 -1.68
C TYR A 32 -1.89 -12.66 -0.95
N ASP A 33 -3.14 -13.06 -0.76
CA ASP A 33 -3.47 -14.38 -0.24
C ASP A 33 -3.71 -15.33 -1.41
N GLU A 34 -2.73 -16.20 -1.66
CA GLU A 34 -2.78 -17.20 -2.72
C GLU A 34 -3.96 -18.18 -2.57
N ASN A 35 -4.48 -18.40 -1.35
CA ASN A 35 -5.58 -19.34 -1.12
C ASN A 35 -6.92 -18.77 -1.59
N SER A 36 -7.16 -17.49 -1.32
CA SER A 36 -8.38 -16.79 -1.72
C SER A 36 -8.26 -16.07 -3.07
N GLY A 37 -7.03 -15.98 -3.61
CA GLY A 37 -6.73 -15.23 -4.83
C GLY A 37 -6.97 -13.72 -4.68
N SER A 38 -7.00 -13.21 -3.44
CA SER A 38 -7.39 -11.84 -3.12
C SER A 38 -6.25 -11.06 -2.47
N TYR A 39 -6.25 -9.73 -2.65
CA TYR A 39 -5.30 -8.85 -1.98
C TYR A 39 -5.81 -8.42 -0.60
N GLY A 40 -4.92 -8.40 0.38
CA GLY A 40 -5.13 -7.85 1.72
C GLY A 40 -4.22 -6.65 1.95
N PHE A 41 -4.68 -5.66 2.72
CA PHE A 41 -3.89 -4.45 2.94
C PHE A 41 -3.78 -4.13 4.43
N ALA A 42 -2.57 -3.82 4.87
CA ALA A 42 -2.34 -3.33 6.22
C ALA A 42 -2.06 -1.82 6.17
N TRP A 43 -2.93 -1.05 6.80
CA TRP A 43 -2.71 0.38 7.03
C TRP A 43 -1.85 0.55 8.28
N ILE A 44 -0.72 1.23 8.12
CA ILE A 44 0.16 1.64 9.21
C ILE A 44 0.13 3.17 9.30
N GLY A 45 -0.54 3.65 10.35
CA GLY A 45 -0.63 5.05 10.74
C GLY A 45 -0.60 5.17 12.26
N GLU A 46 -1.56 5.87 12.87
CA GLU A 46 -1.72 5.92 14.34
C GLU A 46 -2.11 4.57 14.98
N GLY A 47 -2.41 3.56 14.17
CA GLY A 47 -2.62 2.17 14.56
C GLY A 47 -2.41 1.23 13.37
N LEU A 48 -2.21 -0.07 13.65
CA LEU A 48 -2.19 -1.12 12.63
C LEU A 48 -3.62 -1.60 12.40
N GLU A 49 -4.17 -1.30 11.23
CA GLU A 49 -5.46 -1.84 10.80
C GLU A 49 -5.28 -2.73 9.57
N ILE A 50 -5.62 -4.01 9.73
CA ILE A 50 -5.68 -4.95 8.60
C ILE A 50 -7.09 -4.88 8.01
N ARG A 51 -7.17 -4.58 6.72
CA ARG A 51 -8.42 -4.51 5.98
C ARG A 51 -8.31 -5.36 4.72
N GLU A 52 -9.32 -6.19 4.48
CA GLU A 52 -9.45 -6.93 3.22
C GLU A 52 -9.98 -6.00 2.13
N TRP A 53 -9.51 -6.21 0.90
CA TRP A 53 -9.91 -5.41 -0.24
C TRP A 53 -9.97 -6.26 -1.50
N GLN A 54 -11.13 -6.28 -2.15
CA GLN A 54 -11.37 -7.11 -3.33
C GLN A 54 -11.24 -6.36 -4.67
N ASP A 55 -10.75 -5.12 -4.67
CA ASP A 55 -10.61 -4.37 -5.92
C ASP A 55 -9.41 -4.85 -6.73
N ASP A 56 -9.49 -4.60 -8.03
CA ASP A 56 -8.44 -4.87 -9.00
C ASP A 56 -7.26 -3.89 -8.81
N LEU A 57 -6.06 -4.44 -8.63
CA LEU A 57 -4.82 -3.70 -8.44
C LEU A 57 -4.16 -3.26 -9.74
N ASP A 58 -4.66 -3.70 -10.89
CA ASP A 58 -3.99 -3.57 -12.19
C ASP A 58 -3.81 -2.10 -12.66
N ASN A 59 -4.36 -1.12 -11.94
CA ASN A 59 -4.35 0.30 -12.33
C ASN A 59 -3.95 1.28 -11.21
N ILE A 60 -3.26 0.83 -10.16
CA ILE A 60 -2.77 1.74 -9.12
C ILE A 60 -1.45 2.39 -9.55
N ALA A 61 -1.39 3.72 -9.47
CA ALA A 61 -0.20 4.50 -9.79
C ALA A 61 -0.08 5.67 -8.80
N VAL A 62 1.06 6.37 -8.82
CA VAL A 62 1.17 7.66 -8.13
C VAL A 62 0.13 8.62 -8.71
N GLY A 63 -0.65 9.25 -7.83
CA GLY A 63 -1.81 10.07 -8.17
C GLY A 63 -3.14 9.32 -8.14
N SER A 64 -3.16 7.97 -8.16
CA SER A 64 -4.37 7.20 -7.99
C SER A 64 -4.95 7.38 -6.58
N LYS A 65 -6.29 7.29 -6.47
CA LYS A 65 -6.99 7.37 -5.20
C LYS A 65 -7.42 6.00 -4.71
N ILE A 66 -7.12 5.72 -3.45
CA ILE A 66 -7.56 4.52 -2.74
C ILE A 66 -8.37 4.96 -1.53
N ARG A 67 -9.65 4.57 -1.49
CA ARG A 67 -10.57 4.92 -0.38
C ARG A 67 -10.56 6.41 -0.02
N GLY A 68 -10.53 7.27 -1.05
CA GLY A 68 -10.53 8.71 -0.89
C GLY A 68 -9.18 9.34 -0.58
N THR A 69 -8.10 8.55 -0.47
CA THR A 69 -6.74 9.05 -0.22
C THR A 69 -5.87 8.90 -1.46
N THR A 70 -5.09 9.93 -1.78
CA THR A 70 -4.19 9.94 -2.93
C THR A 70 -2.88 9.23 -2.61
N ILE A 71 -2.41 8.36 -3.53
CA ILE A 71 -1.09 7.74 -3.44
C ILE A 71 -0.04 8.72 -3.96
N VAL A 72 0.96 9.02 -3.14
CA VAL A 72 2.02 9.99 -3.48
C VAL A 72 3.36 9.33 -3.76
N SER A 73 3.53 8.07 -3.34
CA SER A 73 4.71 7.25 -3.64
C SER A 73 4.37 5.77 -3.58
N ILE A 74 5.15 4.95 -4.29
CA ILE A 74 5.10 3.49 -4.27
C ILE A 74 6.54 3.02 -3.99
N ILE A 75 6.72 2.24 -2.94
CA ILE A 75 7.99 1.62 -2.57
C ILE A 75 7.92 0.16 -3.00
N LYS A 76 8.89 -0.30 -3.80
CA LYS A 76 8.87 -1.64 -4.37
C LYS A 76 9.34 -2.70 -3.38
N ASN A 77 8.74 -3.88 -3.44
CA ASN A 77 9.07 -5.00 -2.57
C ASN A 77 10.57 -5.38 -2.60
N GLU A 78 11.25 -5.23 -3.74
CA GLU A 78 12.69 -5.46 -3.89
C GLU A 78 13.56 -4.45 -3.12
N ASP A 79 13.01 -3.29 -2.78
CA ASP A 79 13.70 -2.22 -2.05
C ASP A 79 13.56 -2.35 -0.52
N ILE A 80 12.70 -3.23 -0.02
CA ILE A 80 12.35 -3.31 1.41
C ILE A 80 12.25 -4.75 1.93
N THR A 81 12.33 -4.90 3.25
CA THR A 81 12.02 -6.15 3.93
C THR A 81 11.11 -5.86 5.12
N ILE A 82 9.98 -6.57 5.18
CA ILE A 82 8.97 -6.41 6.23
C ILE A 82 8.99 -7.66 7.09
N THR A 83 9.04 -7.49 8.41
CA THR A 83 9.04 -8.62 9.36
C THR A 83 7.96 -8.39 10.41
N PHE A 84 6.99 -9.30 10.47
CA PHE A 84 5.98 -9.32 11.52
C PHE A 84 6.47 -10.20 12.67
N ASN A 85 6.88 -9.57 13.77
CA ASN A 85 7.24 -10.29 14.98
C ASN A 85 5.98 -10.52 15.83
N LYS A 86 5.63 -11.78 16.06
CA LYS A 86 4.60 -12.13 17.04
C LYS A 86 5.16 -11.88 18.43
N GLU A 87 4.56 -10.96 19.19
CA GLU A 87 4.82 -10.88 20.62
C GLU A 87 4.40 -12.21 21.26
N ARG A 88 5.35 -12.92 21.85
CA ARG A 88 5.03 -14.02 22.75
C ARG A 88 4.66 -13.40 24.08
N SER A 89 3.37 -13.39 24.40
CA SER A 89 2.93 -13.21 25.78
C SER A 89 3.53 -14.34 26.60
N ASN A 90 4.41 -14.03 27.54
CA ASN A 90 4.90 -15.01 28.51
C ASN A 90 3.72 -15.37 29.43
N GLU A 91 3.13 -16.55 29.21
CA GLU A 91 2.32 -17.25 30.22
C GLU A 91 3.22 -17.91 31.27
#